data_AF-A0A2E6H1J9-F1
#
_entry.id   AF-A0A2E6H1J9-F1
#
_cell.length_a   1.000
_cell.length_b   1.000
_cell.length_c   1.000
_cell.angle_alpha   90.00
_cell.angle_beta   90.00
_cell.angle_gamma   90.00
#
_symmetry.space_group_name_H-M   'P 1'
#
loop_
_entity.id
_entity.type
_entity.pdbx_description
1 polymer ?
#
loop_
_entity_poly.entity_id
_entity_poly.type
_entity_poly.pdbx_seq_one_letter_code
_entity_poly.pdbx_strand_id
1 'polypeptide(L)'
;MFFILDPDKDTYITNKIMNNKFRTSDANVGMAGTLDLFKLHDESVIDGETEPQELSRILLKFDYEGLQELTSSILDLNDDSFECKLHMSDIMGGQAVPVDFTIILFPLAKSFDEGSGKDVLSFNDLDVSNWVTSSISNSSAVEWHTTGANAQGLLGSNDIDIISSGNLNDGSGIQDLFVTQHFVNGTENLVLDITTIVSASMAGLIPNHGFRLSFSGSQETDNKTRFVKRFASRHVSTSRNRPRIEVSWDNSNQDNHKNFYFDLTGSLFLKNYHYGAGANILAGNSLGLSGASCMKVDIVTGSFTKTVDVSQLMIGENSVDGVYTASFAIDTTDSTNVNPEDTIQDFVLASGSITFDEYWRSTDNSICYHTGSLKIQSPFRTAFSSSSRRLDLVTTNIREKYHTSDKTRFRLFARDLEVERKATKLPVSLDSIILNEVYYRIKDVLTGDVIVPFKQENNGTRVSSDVDGMFFDFYMSALPSGRSYTVDYLVLDRDVEYIIEDSGAQFRVE
;
A
#
# COMPACT_ATOMS: atom_id res chain seq x y z
N MET A 1 1.08 4.48 -3.71
CA MET A 1 -0.32 4.35 -3.28
C MET A 1 -0.45 3.59 -1.95
N PHE A 2 -1.44 3.94 -1.11
CA PHE A 2 -1.75 3.26 0.15
C PHE A 2 -3.26 3.02 0.28
N PHE A 3 -3.64 1.83 0.74
CA PHE A 3 -5.01 1.38 0.96
C PHE A 3 -5.16 0.67 2.30
N ILE A 4 -6.36 0.71 2.85
CA ILE A 4 -6.75 -0.06 4.03
C ILE A 4 -7.93 -0.96 3.65
N LEU A 5 -7.81 -2.25 3.92
CA LEU A 5 -8.91 -3.20 3.81
C LEU A 5 -9.42 -3.57 5.20
N ASP A 6 -10.70 -3.35 5.41
CA ASP A 6 -11.41 -3.80 6.61
C ASP A 6 -11.85 -5.27 6.47
N PRO A 7 -11.97 -6.02 7.58
CA PRO A 7 -12.43 -7.40 7.58
C PRO A 7 -13.93 -7.50 7.26
N ASP A 8 -14.26 -8.42 6.36
CA ASP A 8 -15.63 -8.82 6.04
C ASP A 8 -16.22 -9.71 7.15
N LYS A 9 -15.39 -10.58 7.75
CA LYS A 9 -15.77 -11.45 8.87
C LYS A 9 -14.61 -11.60 9.84
N ASP A 10 -14.90 -11.65 11.15
CA ASP A 10 -13.96 -12.16 12.13
C ASP A 10 -14.64 -12.93 13.26
N THR A 11 -13.96 -13.93 13.80
CA THR A 11 -14.43 -14.68 14.97
C THR A 11 -13.26 -15.44 15.58
N TYR A 12 -13.48 -16.09 16.73
CA TYR A 12 -12.57 -17.12 17.21
C TYR A 12 -13.34 -18.37 17.59
N ILE A 13 -12.75 -19.54 17.35
CA ILE A 13 -13.33 -20.84 17.71
C ILE A 13 -12.61 -21.37 18.94
N THR A 14 -13.30 -22.10 19.81
CA THR A 14 -12.70 -22.63 21.03
C THR A 14 -13.32 -23.93 21.52
N ASN A 15 -12.53 -24.77 22.19
CA ASN A 15 -12.99 -25.93 22.96
C ASN A 15 -12.84 -25.75 24.47
N LYS A 16 -12.92 -24.51 24.96
CA LYS A 16 -12.80 -24.15 26.38
C LYS A 16 -13.68 -25.03 27.28
N ILE A 17 -13.17 -25.38 28.45
CA ILE A 17 -13.91 -26.10 29.47
C ILE A 17 -14.57 -25.08 30.39
N MET A 18 -15.89 -25.16 30.49
CA MET A 18 -16.66 -24.29 31.36
C MET A 18 -17.10 -25.03 32.62
N ASN A 19 -16.91 -24.38 33.77
CA ASN A 19 -17.31 -24.85 35.09
C ASN A 19 -16.79 -26.26 35.46
N ASN A 20 -15.64 -26.68 34.89
CA ASN A 20 -15.09 -28.03 35.03
C ASN A 20 -16.10 -29.14 34.69
N LYS A 21 -16.97 -28.90 33.70
CA LYS A 21 -18.11 -29.78 33.39
C LYS A 21 -18.24 -30.14 31.92
N PHE A 22 -18.08 -29.17 31.01
CA PHE A 22 -18.32 -29.39 29.59
C PHE A 22 -17.43 -28.52 28.72
N ARG A 23 -17.18 -28.96 27.48
CA ARG A 23 -16.46 -28.20 26.46
C ARG A 23 -17.44 -27.36 25.64
N THR A 24 -17.10 -26.10 25.39
CA THR A 24 -17.89 -25.16 24.58
C THR A 24 -17.56 -25.29 23.10
N SER A 25 -17.55 -26.53 22.57
CA SER A 25 -17.11 -26.81 21.19
C SER A 25 -18.10 -26.35 20.12
N ASP A 26 -19.34 -26.06 20.51
CA ASP A 26 -20.46 -25.63 19.68
C ASP A 26 -20.81 -24.14 19.84
N ALA A 27 -20.06 -23.41 20.67
CA ALA A 27 -20.28 -22.00 20.91
C ALA A 27 -19.69 -21.11 19.80
N ASN A 28 -20.39 -20.02 19.47
CA ASN A 28 -19.98 -18.99 18.53
C ASN A 28 -19.82 -17.63 19.23
N VAL A 29 -18.91 -16.82 18.70
CA VAL A 29 -18.53 -15.50 19.24
C VAL A 29 -18.27 -14.49 18.10
N GLY A 30 -18.92 -14.67 16.94
CA GLY A 30 -18.68 -13.85 15.74
C GLY A 30 -18.97 -12.37 15.89
N MET A 31 -19.89 -11.98 16.78
CA MET A 31 -20.22 -10.59 17.10
C MET A 31 -19.58 -10.10 18.41
N ALA A 32 -18.60 -10.84 18.95
CA ALA A 32 -17.87 -10.40 20.13
C ALA A 32 -17.02 -9.15 19.83
N GLY A 33 -16.79 -8.32 20.85
CA GLY A 33 -15.93 -7.12 20.73
C GLY A 33 -14.43 -7.41 20.79
N THR A 34 -14.03 -8.64 21.11
CA THR A 34 -12.63 -9.07 21.18
C THR A 34 -12.46 -10.44 20.54
N LEU A 35 -11.26 -10.68 20.02
CA LEU A 35 -10.78 -11.95 19.52
C LEU A 35 -9.79 -12.50 20.54
N ASP A 36 -10.21 -13.52 21.29
CA ASP A 36 -9.45 -14.06 22.42
C ASP A 36 -8.64 -15.28 21.96
N LEU A 37 -7.31 -15.18 22.04
CA LEU A 37 -6.38 -16.26 21.72
C LEU A 37 -5.72 -16.82 23.00
N PHE A 38 -5.94 -18.10 23.28
CA PHE A 38 -5.44 -18.79 24.46
C PHE A 38 -5.13 -20.26 24.20
N LYS A 39 -4.28 -20.79 25.09
CA LYS A 39 -3.99 -22.21 25.21
C LYS A 39 -3.84 -22.54 26.69
N LEU A 40 -4.73 -23.34 27.26
CA LEU A 40 -4.69 -23.75 28.66
C LEU A 40 -4.34 -25.23 28.72
N HIS A 41 -3.35 -25.58 29.54
CA HIS A 41 -2.90 -26.94 29.75
C HIS A 41 -3.13 -27.30 31.21
N ASP A 42 -4.02 -28.25 31.47
CA ASP A 42 -4.29 -28.76 32.82
C ASP A 42 -4.74 -27.68 33.84
N GLU A 43 -5.41 -26.62 33.36
CA GLU A 43 -5.97 -25.55 34.20
C GLU A 43 -7.40 -25.87 34.68
N SER A 44 -8.12 -26.71 33.92
CA SER A 44 -9.49 -27.13 34.18
C SER A 44 -9.55 -28.64 34.38
N VAL A 45 -10.66 -29.13 34.93
CA VAL A 45 -10.91 -30.57 35.09
C VAL A 45 -12.14 -30.96 34.28
N ILE A 46 -12.09 -32.10 33.59
CA ILE A 46 -13.26 -32.67 32.91
C ILE A 46 -13.21 -34.20 33.01
N ASP A 47 -14.38 -34.81 33.19
CA ASP A 47 -14.49 -36.26 33.32
C ASP A 47 -13.95 -36.95 32.06
N GLY A 48 -13.00 -37.86 32.24
CA GLY A 48 -12.40 -38.65 31.15
C GLY A 48 -11.10 -38.12 30.57
N GLU A 49 -10.59 -36.97 31.04
CA GLU A 49 -9.29 -36.41 30.63
C GLU A 49 -8.39 -36.17 31.85
N THR A 50 -7.10 -36.49 31.74
CA THR A 50 -6.13 -36.35 32.85
C THR A 50 -5.21 -35.14 32.74
N GLU A 51 -5.11 -34.53 31.56
CA GLU A 51 -4.34 -33.30 31.29
C GLU A 51 -5.07 -32.51 30.18
N PRO A 52 -6.28 -31.99 30.45
CA PRO A 52 -7.13 -31.44 29.40
C PRO A 52 -6.47 -30.24 28.72
N GLN A 53 -6.59 -30.21 27.39
CA GLN A 53 -6.15 -29.08 26.57
C GLN A 53 -7.35 -28.22 26.16
N GLU A 54 -7.21 -26.92 26.35
CA GLU A 54 -8.17 -25.91 25.88
C GLU A 54 -7.44 -24.96 24.94
N LEU A 55 -8.02 -24.74 23.78
CA LEU A 55 -7.45 -23.98 22.69
C LEU A 55 -8.49 -23.01 22.16
N SER A 56 -7.99 -21.94 21.58
CA SER A 56 -8.76 -21.06 20.71
C SER A 56 -7.96 -20.72 19.47
N ARG A 57 -8.65 -20.45 18.36
CA ARG A 57 -8.03 -20.01 17.11
C ARG A 57 -8.87 -18.90 16.50
N ILE A 58 -8.20 -17.87 15.99
CA ILE A 58 -8.87 -16.72 15.39
C ILE A 58 -9.05 -16.97 13.90
N LEU A 59 -10.21 -16.60 13.37
CA LEU A 59 -10.54 -16.64 11.94
C LEU A 59 -10.79 -15.22 11.45
N LEU A 60 -10.19 -14.85 10.32
CA LEU A 60 -10.33 -13.53 9.70
C LEU A 60 -10.66 -13.68 8.21
N LYS A 61 -11.52 -12.84 7.66
CA LYS A 61 -11.79 -12.78 6.22
C LYS A 61 -11.75 -11.34 5.75
N PHE A 62 -11.06 -11.11 4.64
CA PHE A 62 -11.01 -9.83 3.94
C PHE A 62 -11.53 -9.99 2.52
N ASP A 63 -12.16 -8.95 2.01
CA ASP A 63 -12.54 -8.88 0.60
C ASP A 63 -11.45 -8.17 -0.21
N TYR A 64 -11.13 -8.73 -1.37
CA TYR A 64 -10.10 -8.23 -2.27
C TYR A 64 -10.67 -7.70 -3.58
N GLU A 65 -11.98 -7.79 -3.83
CA GLU A 65 -12.59 -7.46 -5.13
C GLU A 65 -12.19 -6.05 -5.61
N GLY A 66 -12.34 -5.04 -4.76
CA GLY A 66 -11.96 -3.66 -5.10
C GLY A 66 -10.46 -3.46 -5.37
N LEU A 67 -9.59 -4.28 -4.78
CA LEU A 67 -8.14 -4.24 -5.04
C LEU A 67 -7.80 -4.99 -6.33
N GLN A 68 -8.47 -6.11 -6.59
CA GLN A 68 -8.35 -6.87 -7.83
C GLN A 68 -8.74 -6.03 -9.05
N GLU A 69 -9.78 -5.19 -8.96
CA GLU A 69 -10.11 -4.26 -10.05
C GLU A 69 -8.94 -3.34 -10.43
N LEU A 70 -8.11 -2.93 -9.47
CA LEU A 70 -6.96 -2.05 -9.72
C LEU A 70 -5.82 -2.75 -10.48
N THR A 71 -5.77 -4.08 -10.46
CA THR A 71 -4.79 -4.87 -11.21
C THR A 71 -4.91 -4.73 -12.72
N SER A 72 -6.03 -4.19 -13.20
CA SER A 72 -6.24 -3.86 -14.62
C SER A 72 -5.71 -2.48 -15.00
N SER A 73 -5.24 -1.68 -14.04
CA SER A 73 -4.92 -0.27 -14.28
C SER A 73 -3.66 0.24 -13.57
N ILE A 74 -3.65 0.28 -12.24
CA ILE A 74 -2.64 1.02 -11.46
C ILE A 74 -1.84 0.16 -10.48
N LEU A 75 -2.17 -1.12 -10.40
CA LEU A 75 -1.55 -2.07 -9.49
C LEU A 75 -0.93 -3.22 -10.28
N ASP A 76 0.35 -3.47 -10.07
CA ASP A 76 1.01 -4.70 -10.48
C ASP A 76 1.35 -5.51 -9.23
N LEU A 77 0.93 -6.78 -9.21
CA LEU A 77 1.16 -7.68 -8.08
C LEU A 77 2.58 -8.26 -8.05
N ASN A 78 3.30 -8.17 -9.17
CA ASN A 78 4.66 -8.65 -9.30
C ASN A 78 5.70 -7.55 -9.09
N ASP A 79 5.27 -6.31 -8.83
CA ASP A 79 6.18 -5.21 -8.55
C ASP A 79 6.78 -5.37 -7.14
N ASP A 80 8.09 -5.20 -7.02
CA ASP A 80 8.83 -5.36 -5.76
C ASP A 80 8.38 -4.40 -4.65
N SER A 81 7.70 -3.30 -5.01
CA SER A 81 7.14 -2.35 -4.04
C SER A 81 5.82 -2.79 -3.43
N PHE A 82 5.13 -3.79 -4.02
CA PHE A 82 3.84 -4.26 -3.52
C PHE A 82 3.99 -4.92 -2.15
N GLU A 83 3.27 -4.40 -1.16
CA GLU A 83 3.31 -4.85 0.23
C GLU A 83 1.90 -4.95 0.80
N CYS A 84 1.60 -6.05 1.49
CA CYS A 84 0.40 -6.23 2.32
C CYS A 84 0.76 -6.64 3.74
N LYS A 85 0.40 -5.83 4.73
CA LYS A 85 0.61 -6.14 6.16
C LYS A 85 -0.72 -6.29 6.89
N LEU A 86 -0.93 -7.41 7.58
CA LEU A 86 -2.05 -7.60 8.50
C LEU A 86 -1.73 -6.94 9.83
N HIS A 87 -2.59 -6.04 10.27
CA HIS A 87 -2.52 -5.38 11.57
C HIS A 87 -3.67 -5.81 12.47
N MET A 88 -3.36 -6.22 13.70
CA MET A 88 -4.34 -6.44 14.76
C MET A 88 -3.88 -5.75 16.04
N SER A 89 -4.76 -4.94 16.62
CA SER A 89 -4.44 -4.17 17.82
C SER A 89 -4.65 -5.01 19.07
N ASP A 90 -3.66 -5.02 19.96
CA ASP A 90 -3.79 -5.61 21.29
C ASP A 90 -4.82 -4.85 22.14
N ILE A 91 -5.61 -5.58 22.91
CA ILE A 91 -6.57 -5.01 23.85
C ILE A 91 -6.20 -5.43 25.27
N MET A 92 -5.51 -4.53 25.98
CA MET A 92 -5.15 -4.74 27.38
C MET A 92 -6.37 -4.53 28.29
N GLY A 93 -6.81 -5.61 28.94
CA GLY A 93 -7.89 -5.61 29.93
C GLY A 93 -7.41 -5.55 31.40
N GLY A 94 -6.14 -5.22 31.65
CA GLY A 94 -5.53 -5.26 32.99
C GLY A 94 -5.24 -6.66 33.53
N GLN A 95 -5.33 -7.68 32.67
CA GLN A 95 -5.04 -9.08 32.99
C GLN A 95 -3.61 -9.45 32.63
N ALA A 96 -3.09 -10.53 33.20
CA ALA A 96 -1.80 -11.10 32.80
C ALA A 96 -1.88 -11.59 31.35
N VAL A 97 -0.87 -11.22 30.54
CA VAL A 97 -0.72 -11.66 29.15
C VAL A 97 0.36 -12.76 29.08
N PRO A 98 0.26 -13.71 28.14
CA PRO A 98 1.36 -14.63 27.88
C PRO A 98 2.61 -13.86 27.43
N VAL A 99 3.80 -14.42 27.69
CA VAL A 99 5.09 -13.89 27.24
C VAL A 99 5.85 -14.99 26.50
N ASP A 100 6.83 -14.62 25.67
CA ASP A 100 7.69 -15.56 24.95
C ASP A 100 6.89 -16.64 24.17
N PHE A 101 6.07 -16.18 23.22
CA PHE A 101 5.26 -17.06 22.38
C PHE A 101 5.28 -16.62 20.92
N THR A 102 4.81 -17.49 20.02
CA THR A 102 4.79 -17.23 18.58
C THR A 102 3.38 -17.46 18.06
N ILE A 103 2.83 -16.45 17.38
CA ILE A 103 1.60 -16.60 16.61
C ILE A 103 1.98 -16.98 15.18
N ILE A 104 1.23 -17.94 14.63
CA ILE A 104 1.31 -18.36 13.24
C ILE A 104 -0.03 -18.11 12.54
N LEU A 105 0.04 -17.67 11.30
CA LEU A 105 -1.11 -17.43 10.42
C LEU A 105 -1.03 -18.37 9.22
N PHE A 106 -2.15 -19.03 8.92
CA PHE A 106 -2.33 -19.85 7.72
C PHE A 106 -3.50 -19.33 6.88
N PRO A 107 -3.43 -19.39 5.54
CA PRO A 107 -4.60 -19.27 4.68
C PRO A 107 -5.56 -20.44 4.90
N LEU A 108 -6.86 -20.14 4.93
CA LEU A 108 -7.91 -21.15 5.05
C LEU A 108 -8.14 -21.85 3.71
N ALA A 109 -8.23 -23.18 3.75
CA ALA A 109 -8.65 -24.01 2.62
C ALA A 109 -10.18 -24.15 2.53
N LYS A 110 -10.89 -23.83 3.61
CA LYS A 110 -12.34 -23.98 3.74
C LYS A 110 -12.97 -22.67 4.21
N SER A 111 -14.07 -22.25 3.58
CA SER A 111 -14.81 -21.05 4.00
C SER A 111 -15.48 -21.22 5.35
N PHE A 112 -15.73 -20.09 6.00
CA PHE A 112 -16.46 -20.02 7.27
C PHE A 112 -17.51 -18.90 7.23
N ASP A 113 -18.51 -19.07 8.10
CA ASP A 113 -19.47 -18.02 8.42
C ASP A 113 -19.07 -17.34 9.72
N GLU A 114 -19.44 -16.08 9.93
CA GLU A 114 -19.05 -15.37 11.16
C GLU A 114 -19.84 -15.89 12.37
N GLY A 115 -21.14 -16.13 12.17
CA GLY A 115 -22.11 -16.39 13.23
C GLY A 115 -22.52 -15.11 13.96
N SER A 116 -23.47 -15.25 14.89
CA SER A 116 -24.13 -14.12 15.57
C SER A 116 -23.87 -14.03 17.08
N GLY A 117 -23.04 -14.93 17.62
CA GLY A 117 -22.75 -15.05 19.04
C GLY A 117 -21.85 -13.93 19.58
N LYS A 118 -22.02 -13.59 20.86
CA LYS A 118 -21.33 -12.48 21.54
C LYS A 118 -20.91 -12.81 22.97
N ASP A 119 -21.42 -13.90 23.54
CA ASP A 119 -21.16 -14.31 24.91
C ASP A 119 -19.77 -14.95 25.08
N VAL A 120 -18.76 -14.11 25.24
CA VAL A 120 -17.37 -14.53 25.51
C VAL A 120 -17.13 -14.98 26.96
N LEU A 121 -18.12 -14.84 27.85
CA LEU A 121 -17.98 -15.19 29.26
C LEU A 121 -18.48 -16.60 29.54
N SER A 122 -19.70 -16.90 29.09
CA SER A 122 -20.35 -18.18 29.36
C SER A 122 -20.50 -19.06 28.12
N PHE A 123 -20.24 -18.53 26.92
CA PHE A 123 -20.27 -19.28 25.65
C PHE A 123 -21.63 -19.95 25.39
N ASN A 124 -22.74 -19.28 25.72
CA ASN A 124 -24.09 -19.84 25.54
C ASN A 124 -24.66 -19.66 24.13
N ASP A 125 -24.05 -18.78 23.31
CA ASP A 125 -24.52 -18.52 21.96
C ASP A 125 -24.08 -19.67 21.05
N LEU A 126 -25.01 -20.58 20.73
CA LEU A 126 -24.76 -21.72 19.85
C LEU A 126 -25.07 -21.32 18.40
N ASP A 127 -24.06 -21.41 17.54
CA ASP A 127 -24.16 -21.07 16.12
C ASP A 127 -23.04 -21.78 15.34
N VAL A 128 -22.94 -21.53 14.04
CA VAL A 128 -21.85 -21.96 13.17
C VAL A 128 -20.50 -21.35 13.55
N SER A 129 -19.43 -21.81 12.90
CA SER A 129 -18.08 -21.27 13.10
C SER A 129 -17.67 -21.35 14.56
N ASN A 130 -17.59 -22.61 14.98
CA ASN A 130 -17.22 -23.05 16.31
C ASN A 130 -16.12 -24.11 16.17
N TRP A 131 -15.77 -24.80 17.26
CA TRP A 131 -14.69 -25.78 17.23
C TRP A 131 -14.94 -26.96 16.29
N VAL A 132 -16.20 -27.28 16.00
CA VAL A 132 -16.57 -28.45 15.18
C VAL A 132 -17.00 -28.04 13.77
N THR A 133 -17.73 -26.95 13.64
CA THR A 133 -18.40 -26.52 12.40
C THR A 133 -17.79 -25.22 11.86
N SER A 134 -17.63 -25.13 10.54
CA SER A 134 -17.12 -23.93 9.86
C SER A 134 -18.24 -22.99 9.39
N SER A 135 -19.33 -23.56 8.89
CA SER A 135 -20.40 -22.82 8.19
C SER A 135 -21.69 -23.64 8.12
N ILE A 136 -22.76 -23.05 7.60
CA ILE A 136 -23.97 -23.77 7.16
C ILE A 136 -24.08 -23.72 5.64
N SER A 137 -24.33 -24.87 5.03
CA SER A 137 -24.67 -24.98 3.61
C SER A 137 -25.93 -25.81 3.44
N ASN A 138 -26.90 -25.32 2.65
CA ASN A 138 -28.17 -25.99 2.41
C ASN A 138 -28.89 -26.43 3.71
N SER A 139 -28.90 -25.57 4.73
CA SER A 139 -29.46 -25.86 6.07
C SER A 139 -28.81 -27.04 6.81
N SER A 140 -27.59 -27.42 6.41
CA SER A 140 -26.80 -28.46 7.09
C SER A 140 -25.47 -27.89 7.57
N ALA A 141 -25.02 -28.32 8.75
CA ALA A 141 -23.72 -27.92 9.28
C ALA A 141 -22.59 -28.49 8.40
N VAL A 142 -21.64 -27.63 8.05
CA VAL A 142 -20.39 -28.02 7.40
C VAL A 142 -19.31 -28.10 8.48
N GLU A 143 -18.75 -29.29 8.67
CA GLU A 143 -17.73 -29.53 9.69
C GLU A 143 -16.32 -29.20 9.17
N TRP A 144 -15.43 -28.83 10.10
CA TRP A 144 -13.99 -28.86 9.84
C TRP A 144 -13.55 -30.30 9.55
N HIS A 145 -12.53 -30.48 8.70
CA HIS A 145 -11.95 -31.82 8.47
C HIS A 145 -11.31 -32.36 9.75
N THR A 146 -10.68 -31.48 10.52
CA THR A 146 -10.28 -31.75 11.90
C THR A 146 -10.74 -30.60 12.78
N THR A 147 -11.39 -30.95 13.90
CA THR A 147 -11.90 -29.96 14.87
C THR A 147 -10.86 -28.90 15.22
N GLY A 148 -11.31 -27.66 15.33
CA GLY A 148 -10.48 -26.47 15.50
C GLY A 148 -9.90 -25.94 14.19
N ALA A 149 -10.40 -26.34 13.02
CA ALA A 149 -9.83 -25.97 11.72
C ALA A 149 -8.33 -26.32 11.62
N ASN A 150 -7.99 -27.61 11.84
CA ASN A 150 -6.59 -28.03 12.00
C ASN A 150 -6.04 -29.00 10.96
N ALA A 151 -6.85 -29.49 10.02
CA ALA A 151 -6.30 -30.36 8.99
C ALA A 151 -5.37 -29.53 8.10
N GLN A 152 -4.07 -29.84 8.11
CA GLN A 152 -3.06 -29.10 7.35
C GLN A 152 -2.64 -29.89 6.12
N GLY A 153 -2.32 -29.21 5.03
CA GLY A 153 -1.69 -29.86 3.91
C GLY A 153 -1.38 -28.93 2.75
N LEU A 154 -1.14 -29.56 1.61
CA LEU A 154 -0.72 -28.91 0.38
C LEU A 154 -1.89 -28.16 -0.27
N LEU A 155 -1.61 -27.00 -0.85
CA LEU A 155 -2.54 -26.26 -1.70
C LEU A 155 -3.18 -27.18 -2.75
N GLY A 156 -4.51 -27.20 -2.79
CA GLY A 156 -5.30 -28.03 -3.70
C GLY A 156 -5.76 -29.38 -3.13
N SER A 157 -5.34 -29.75 -1.92
CA SER A 157 -5.91 -30.91 -1.21
C SER A 157 -7.37 -30.68 -0.81
N ASN A 158 -8.17 -31.75 -0.82
CA ASN A 158 -9.61 -31.68 -0.53
C ASN A 158 -9.95 -31.90 0.95
N ASP A 159 -9.01 -32.45 1.73
CA ASP A 159 -9.17 -32.92 3.11
C ASP A 159 -8.48 -32.01 4.14
N ILE A 160 -8.23 -30.75 3.77
CA ILE A 160 -7.54 -29.77 4.60
C ILE A 160 -8.48 -28.63 5.03
N ASP A 161 -8.18 -28.04 6.17
CA ASP A 161 -8.83 -26.83 6.69
C ASP A 161 -7.93 -25.61 6.52
N ILE A 162 -6.61 -25.80 6.62
CA ILE A 162 -5.59 -24.77 6.40
C ILE A 162 -4.53 -25.23 5.41
N ILE A 163 -4.01 -24.27 4.65
CA ILE A 163 -2.98 -24.49 3.64
C ILE A 163 -1.63 -24.19 4.28
N SER A 164 -0.83 -25.22 4.54
CA SER A 164 0.49 -25.05 5.16
C SER A 164 1.58 -24.79 4.12
N SER A 165 1.44 -25.36 2.93
CA SER A 165 2.40 -25.22 1.84
C SER A 165 1.72 -25.34 0.48
N GLY A 166 2.39 -24.89 -0.57
CA GLY A 166 1.84 -24.92 -1.93
C GLY A 166 2.83 -24.45 -2.98
N ASN A 167 2.53 -24.73 -4.24
CA ASN A 167 3.27 -24.18 -5.38
C ASN A 167 2.44 -23.06 -6.00
N LEU A 168 3.00 -21.85 -6.07
CA LEU A 168 2.36 -20.66 -6.62
C LEU A 168 2.62 -20.49 -8.13
N ASN A 169 3.25 -21.47 -8.77
CA ASN A 169 3.64 -21.44 -10.19
C ASN A 169 4.57 -20.27 -10.57
N ASP A 170 5.34 -19.80 -9.59
CA ASP A 170 6.34 -18.72 -9.70
C ASP A 170 7.75 -19.25 -10.05
N GLY A 171 7.92 -20.57 -10.17
CA GLY A 171 9.20 -21.22 -10.39
C GLY A 171 9.96 -21.60 -9.12
N SER A 172 9.47 -21.21 -7.93
CA SER A 172 10.06 -21.53 -6.63
C SER A 172 9.71 -22.95 -6.14
N GLY A 173 8.72 -23.59 -6.78
CA GLY A 173 8.25 -24.92 -6.41
C GLY A 173 7.34 -24.88 -5.19
N ILE A 174 7.36 -25.93 -4.36
CA ILE A 174 6.54 -25.98 -3.14
C ILE A 174 7.23 -25.18 -2.05
N GLN A 175 6.52 -24.20 -1.50
CA GLN A 175 6.97 -23.36 -0.39
C GLN A 175 5.96 -23.34 0.75
N ASP A 176 6.41 -22.92 1.93
CA ASP A 176 5.54 -22.67 3.06
C ASP A 176 4.65 -21.47 2.79
N LEU A 177 3.36 -21.59 3.12
CA LEU A 177 2.35 -20.54 2.91
C LEU A 177 1.82 -19.97 4.23
N PHE A 178 2.61 -20.06 5.29
CA PHE A 178 2.31 -19.50 6.59
C PHE A 178 3.29 -18.42 6.98
N VAL A 179 2.85 -17.52 7.87
CA VAL A 179 3.69 -16.42 8.37
C VAL A 179 3.62 -16.39 9.89
N THR A 180 4.67 -15.89 10.54
CA THR A 180 4.79 -15.93 12.00
C THR A 180 5.26 -14.61 12.58
N GLN A 181 4.86 -14.33 13.81
CA GLN A 181 5.41 -13.26 14.63
C GLN A 181 5.69 -13.80 16.04
N HIS A 182 6.88 -13.48 16.54
CA HIS A 182 7.27 -13.76 17.91
C HIS A 182 6.93 -12.58 18.82
N PHE A 183 6.38 -12.88 20.00
CA PHE A 183 5.98 -11.94 21.03
C PHE A 183 6.86 -12.13 22.25
N VAL A 184 7.58 -11.08 22.65
CA VAL A 184 8.49 -11.12 23.80
C VAL A 184 7.71 -10.83 25.06
N ASN A 185 6.95 -9.73 25.08
CA ASN A 185 6.21 -9.24 26.26
C ASN A 185 4.71 -9.57 26.22
N GLY A 186 4.19 -9.97 25.06
CA GLY A 186 2.77 -10.25 24.86
C GLY A 186 1.88 -9.02 24.75
N THR A 187 2.38 -7.82 24.98
CA THR A 187 1.63 -6.54 24.85
C THR A 187 1.78 -5.91 23.47
N GLU A 188 2.56 -6.52 22.57
CA GLU A 188 2.78 -6.03 21.22
C GLU A 188 1.52 -6.19 20.36
N ASN A 189 1.34 -5.33 19.36
CA ASN A 189 0.36 -5.55 18.30
C ASN A 189 0.83 -6.68 17.37
N LEU A 190 -0.10 -7.32 16.66
CA LEU A 190 0.25 -8.23 15.58
C LEU A 190 0.42 -7.45 14.29
N VAL A 191 1.58 -7.60 13.64
CA VAL A 191 1.92 -7.07 12.32
C VAL A 191 2.61 -8.16 11.52
N LEU A 192 1.88 -8.77 10.59
CA LEU A 192 2.38 -9.86 9.74
C LEU A 192 2.45 -9.40 8.29
N ASP A 193 3.60 -9.60 7.65
CA ASP A 193 3.70 -9.50 6.19
C ASP A 193 2.97 -10.69 5.57
N ILE A 194 1.89 -10.43 4.84
CA ILE A 194 1.06 -11.42 4.15
C ILE A 194 1.06 -11.20 2.64
N THR A 195 2.03 -10.44 2.12
CA THR A 195 2.12 -10.04 0.70
C THR A 195 1.97 -11.23 -0.24
N THR A 196 2.75 -12.28 -0.04
CA THR A 196 2.71 -13.50 -0.87
C THR A 196 1.34 -14.18 -0.85
N ILE A 197 0.69 -14.26 0.30
CA ILE A 197 -0.61 -14.94 0.44
C ILE A 197 -1.71 -14.10 -0.23
N VAL A 198 -1.68 -12.78 -0.04
CA VAL A 198 -2.67 -11.85 -0.61
C VAL A 198 -2.50 -11.74 -2.13
N SER A 199 -1.28 -11.56 -2.65
CA SER A 199 -1.04 -11.52 -4.10
C SER A 199 -1.45 -12.82 -4.79
N ALA A 200 -1.11 -13.98 -4.21
CA ALA A 200 -1.53 -15.28 -4.72
C ALA A 200 -3.06 -15.48 -4.66
N SER A 201 -3.73 -14.96 -3.62
CA SER A 201 -5.18 -15.00 -3.52
C SER A 201 -5.85 -14.12 -4.58
N MET A 202 -5.30 -12.92 -4.83
CA MET A 202 -5.80 -12.01 -5.85
C MET A 202 -5.58 -12.54 -7.27
N ALA A 203 -4.48 -13.26 -7.51
CA ALA A 203 -4.20 -13.97 -8.76
C ALA A 203 -5.04 -15.26 -8.94
N GLY A 204 -5.84 -15.65 -7.94
CA GLY A 204 -6.69 -16.85 -8.00
C GLY A 204 -5.94 -18.17 -7.77
N LEU A 205 -4.71 -18.13 -7.27
CA LEU A 205 -3.89 -19.31 -6.97
C LEU A 205 -4.25 -19.92 -5.60
N ILE A 206 -4.54 -19.08 -4.62
CA ILE A 206 -5.02 -19.47 -3.28
C ILE A 206 -6.50 -19.11 -3.17
N PRO A 207 -7.37 -20.00 -2.67
CA PRO A 207 -8.76 -19.64 -2.42
C PRO A 207 -8.85 -18.57 -1.32
N ASN A 208 -9.56 -17.47 -1.60
CA ASN A 208 -9.77 -16.41 -0.61
C ASN A 208 -10.88 -16.81 0.40
N HIS A 209 -10.58 -17.75 1.29
CA HIS A 209 -11.46 -18.16 2.40
C HIS A 209 -11.12 -17.50 3.73
N GLY A 210 -10.06 -16.69 3.76
CA GLY A 210 -9.59 -15.99 4.95
C GLY A 210 -8.35 -16.63 5.56
N PHE A 211 -8.11 -16.32 6.82
CA PHE A 211 -6.94 -16.72 7.58
C PHE A 211 -7.34 -17.37 8.89
N ARG A 212 -6.53 -18.32 9.36
CA ARG A 212 -6.56 -18.83 10.73
C ARG A 212 -5.28 -18.46 11.45
N LEU A 213 -5.42 -17.84 12.62
CA LEU A 213 -4.32 -17.52 13.54
C LEU A 213 -4.39 -18.39 14.79
N SER A 214 -3.22 -18.75 15.29
CA SER A 214 -3.04 -19.57 16.49
C SER A 214 -1.66 -19.41 17.08
N PHE A 215 -1.41 -20.04 18.23
CA PHE A 215 -0.03 -20.34 18.62
C PHE A 215 0.63 -21.30 17.61
N SER A 216 1.97 -21.32 17.56
CA SER A 216 2.68 -22.27 16.70
C SER A 216 2.35 -23.72 17.07
N GLY A 217 2.48 -24.66 16.12
CA GLY A 217 2.07 -26.06 16.33
C GLY A 217 2.78 -26.73 17.53
N SER A 218 4.04 -26.40 17.78
CA SER A 218 4.77 -26.87 18.97
C SER A 218 4.27 -26.24 20.27
N GLN A 219 3.70 -25.03 20.22
CA GLN A 219 3.17 -24.33 21.38
C GLN A 219 1.71 -24.68 21.66
N GLU A 220 0.93 -25.06 20.64
CA GLU A 220 -0.42 -25.61 20.84
C GLU A 220 -0.38 -26.98 21.52
N THR A 221 0.72 -27.74 21.38
CA THR A 221 0.84 -29.13 21.85
C THR A 221 1.77 -29.32 23.04
N ASP A 222 2.44 -28.27 23.52
CA ASP A 222 3.32 -28.36 24.70
C ASP A 222 2.55 -28.47 26.03
N ASN A 223 3.27 -28.48 27.15
CA ASN A 223 2.68 -28.55 28.49
C ASN A 223 2.62 -27.17 29.19
N LYS A 224 2.59 -26.07 28.43
CA LYS A 224 2.58 -24.70 28.99
C LYS A 224 1.24 -24.00 28.82
N THR A 225 0.74 -23.35 29.85
CA THR A 225 -0.41 -22.45 29.75
C THR A 225 0.00 -21.09 29.19
N ARG A 226 -0.81 -20.59 28.26
CA ARG A 226 -0.78 -19.26 27.65
C ARG A 226 -2.17 -18.65 27.80
N PHE A 227 -2.35 -17.86 28.86
CA PHE A 227 -3.65 -17.46 29.39
C PHE A 227 -4.59 -16.81 28.38
N VAL A 228 -4.38 -15.55 28.01
CA VAL A 228 -5.18 -14.91 26.95
C VAL A 228 -4.40 -13.76 26.34
N LYS A 229 -4.32 -13.77 25.02
CA LYS A 229 -3.91 -12.65 24.17
C LYS A 229 -5.16 -12.15 23.46
N ARG A 230 -5.55 -10.89 23.68
CA ARG A 230 -6.77 -10.33 23.08
C ARG A 230 -6.43 -9.35 21.98
N PHE A 231 -7.09 -9.52 20.85
CA PHE A 231 -7.13 -8.52 19.80
C PHE A 231 -8.51 -7.89 19.71
N ALA A 232 -8.58 -6.67 19.18
CA ALA A 232 -9.88 -6.09 18.82
C ALA A 232 -10.51 -6.87 17.67
N SER A 233 -11.83 -7.01 17.70
CA SER A 233 -12.61 -7.48 16.55
C SER A 233 -13.06 -6.32 15.67
N ARG A 234 -13.68 -6.60 14.53
CA ARG A 234 -14.31 -5.60 13.65
C ARG A 234 -15.52 -4.91 14.28
N HIS A 235 -16.09 -5.51 15.32
CA HIS A 235 -17.26 -4.99 16.03
C HIS A 235 -16.92 -3.92 17.07
N VAL A 236 -15.63 -3.63 17.30
CA VAL A 236 -15.25 -2.52 18.20
C VAL A 236 -15.71 -1.17 17.61
N SER A 237 -16.11 -0.26 18.49
CA SER A 237 -16.55 1.09 18.12
C SER A 237 -15.42 1.95 17.55
N THR A 238 -14.20 1.75 18.05
CA THR A 238 -13.01 2.47 17.58
C THR A 238 -12.47 1.82 16.30
N SER A 239 -12.83 2.38 15.15
CA SER A 239 -12.42 1.86 13.82
C SER A 239 -10.91 1.59 13.69
N ARG A 240 -10.06 2.44 14.28
CA ARG A 240 -8.60 2.27 14.27
C ARG A 240 -8.13 0.94 14.84
N ASN A 241 -8.80 0.43 15.86
CA ASN A 241 -8.35 -0.76 16.57
C ASN A 241 -8.74 -2.04 15.83
N ARG A 242 -9.71 -1.96 14.91
CA ARG A 242 -10.19 -3.10 14.13
C ARG A 242 -9.02 -3.78 13.40
N PRO A 243 -9.08 -5.10 13.20
CA PRO A 243 -8.17 -5.77 12.29
C PRO A 243 -8.21 -5.08 10.93
N ARG A 244 -7.08 -5.00 10.23
CA ARG A 244 -7.01 -4.44 8.87
C ARG A 244 -5.84 -5.00 8.09
N ILE A 245 -5.93 -4.95 6.77
CA ILE A 245 -4.76 -5.12 5.90
C ILE A 245 -4.36 -3.74 5.40
N GLU A 246 -3.13 -3.34 5.65
CA GLU A 246 -2.50 -2.18 5.04
C GLU A 246 -1.83 -2.63 3.74
N VAL A 247 -2.27 -2.07 2.62
CA VAL A 247 -1.76 -2.38 1.28
C VAL A 247 -1.04 -1.16 0.74
N SER A 248 0.17 -1.34 0.20
CA SER A 248 0.94 -0.23 -0.35
C SER A 248 1.85 -0.66 -1.49
N TRP A 249 2.09 0.23 -2.45
CA TRP A 249 2.99 0.03 -3.58
C TRP A 249 3.41 1.38 -4.18
N ASP A 250 4.50 1.45 -4.92
CA ASP A 250 4.89 2.65 -5.64
C ASP A 250 3.97 2.86 -6.85
N ASN A 251 3.29 3.99 -6.89
CA ASN A 251 2.53 4.42 -8.07
C ASN A 251 2.95 5.81 -8.54
N SER A 252 4.11 6.27 -8.07
CA SER A 252 4.55 7.63 -8.29
C SER A 252 5.08 7.80 -9.71
N ASN A 253 4.65 8.87 -10.37
CA ASN A 253 5.20 9.28 -11.65
C ASN A 253 6.09 10.49 -11.41
N GLN A 254 7.38 10.38 -11.75
CA GLN A 254 8.34 11.46 -11.57
C GLN A 254 8.64 12.13 -12.91
N ASP A 255 7.99 13.27 -13.13
CA ASP A 255 8.23 14.09 -14.32
C ASP A 255 9.29 15.16 -14.01
N ASN A 256 10.34 15.15 -14.83
CA ASN A 256 11.51 15.99 -14.62
C ASN A 256 11.53 17.28 -15.46
N HIS A 257 10.44 17.70 -16.11
CA HIS A 257 10.44 18.92 -16.93
C HIS A 257 10.91 20.18 -16.16
N LYS A 258 10.57 20.26 -14.86
CA LYS A 258 10.93 21.40 -13.99
C LYS A 258 12.20 21.21 -13.17
N ASN A 259 12.76 20.00 -13.12
CA ASN A 259 13.95 19.70 -12.32
C ASN A 259 14.91 18.71 -13.02
N PHE A 260 15.09 18.88 -14.34
CA PHE A 260 16.05 18.09 -15.12
C PHE A 260 17.48 18.58 -14.90
N TYR A 261 18.40 17.66 -14.66
CA TYR A 261 19.81 17.96 -14.46
C TYR A 261 20.69 17.25 -15.48
N PHE A 262 21.80 17.88 -15.87
CA PHE A 262 22.83 17.21 -16.65
C PHE A 262 23.48 16.08 -15.84
N ASP A 263 24.04 15.10 -16.55
CA ASP A 263 24.73 13.91 -16.03
C ASP A 263 23.84 12.93 -15.23
N LEU A 264 22.56 13.26 -15.04
CA LEU A 264 21.56 12.43 -14.35
C LEU A 264 20.47 11.99 -15.33
N THR A 265 19.98 10.77 -15.16
CA THR A 265 18.80 10.31 -15.90
C THR A 265 17.56 10.98 -15.34
N GLY A 266 16.82 11.67 -16.21
CA GLY A 266 15.49 12.20 -15.93
C GLY A 266 14.45 11.59 -16.85
N SER A 267 13.19 11.60 -16.42
CA SER A 267 12.04 11.12 -17.19
C SER A 267 11.12 12.27 -17.55
N LEU A 268 10.68 12.33 -18.80
CA LEU A 268 9.68 13.27 -19.28
C LEU A 268 8.39 12.53 -19.60
N PHE A 269 7.26 13.08 -19.17
CA PHE A 269 5.94 12.50 -19.47
C PHE A 269 5.16 13.39 -20.43
N LEU A 270 4.53 12.75 -21.41
CA LEU A 270 3.50 13.35 -22.26
C LEU A 270 2.16 12.70 -21.93
N LYS A 271 1.16 13.52 -21.57
CA LYS A 271 -0.20 13.07 -21.28
C LYS A 271 -1.17 13.61 -22.31
N ASN A 272 -2.01 12.75 -22.88
CA ASN A 272 -3.03 13.08 -23.86
C ASN A 272 -4.43 12.75 -23.35
N TYR A 273 -5.38 13.64 -23.66
CA TYR A 273 -6.76 13.50 -23.22
C TYR A 273 -7.72 13.76 -24.38
N HIS A 274 -8.74 12.91 -24.54
CA HIS A 274 -9.87 13.16 -25.41
C HIS A 274 -11.09 13.46 -24.55
N TYR A 275 -11.63 14.67 -24.64
CA TYR A 275 -12.78 15.13 -23.85
C TYR A 275 -12.61 14.96 -22.32
N GLY A 276 -11.38 15.08 -21.83
CA GLY A 276 -11.04 14.98 -20.40
C GLY A 276 -10.72 13.57 -19.90
N ALA A 277 -10.86 12.53 -20.74
CA ALA A 277 -10.42 11.17 -20.42
C ALA A 277 -9.05 10.89 -21.07
N GLY A 278 -8.16 10.21 -20.34
CA GLY A 278 -6.87 9.76 -20.88
C GLY A 278 -7.10 8.86 -22.09
N ALA A 279 -6.44 9.16 -23.21
CA ALA A 279 -6.62 8.41 -24.44
C ALA A 279 -5.36 8.49 -25.30
N ASN A 280 -5.05 7.42 -26.01
CA ASN A 280 -3.89 7.37 -26.90
C ASN A 280 -3.99 8.41 -28.02
N ILE A 281 -2.86 9.02 -28.37
CA ILE A 281 -2.77 9.99 -29.47
C ILE A 281 -3.12 9.27 -30.77
N LEU A 282 -4.05 9.83 -31.54
CA LEU A 282 -4.47 9.25 -32.81
C LEU A 282 -3.50 9.66 -33.93
N ALA A 283 -2.85 8.70 -34.56
CA ALA A 283 -2.05 8.94 -35.75
C ALA A 283 -2.89 8.64 -37.00
N GLY A 284 -3.10 9.65 -37.87
CA GLY A 284 -3.54 9.62 -39.29
C GLY A 284 -4.74 8.75 -39.71
N ASN A 285 -4.75 7.47 -39.33
CA ASN A 285 -5.71 6.42 -39.64
C ASN A 285 -6.64 6.08 -38.46
N SER A 286 -6.75 6.95 -37.44
CA SER A 286 -7.53 6.73 -36.21
C SER A 286 -7.04 5.57 -35.32
N LEU A 287 -5.85 5.02 -35.58
CA LEU A 287 -5.18 4.08 -34.68
C LEU A 287 -4.42 4.89 -33.61
N GLY A 288 -4.64 4.55 -32.35
CA GLY A 288 -3.93 5.16 -31.23
C GLY A 288 -2.47 4.69 -31.18
N LEU A 289 -1.55 5.60 -30.89
CA LEU A 289 -0.16 5.26 -30.61
C LEU A 289 -0.09 4.48 -29.29
N SER A 290 0.46 3.28 -29.34
CA SER A 290 0.54 2.37 -28.19
C SER A 290 1.80 1.51 -28.21
N GLY A 291 2.20 1.03 -27.04
CA GLY A 291 3.33 0.10 -26.87
C GLY A 291 4.70 0.77 -26.84
N ALA A 292 5.74 -0.07 -27.00
CA ALA A 292 7.14 0.35 -26.91
C ALA A 292 7.59 1.12 -28.16
N SER A 293 8.45 2.13 -27.96
CA SER A 293 9.04 2.95 -29.04
C SER A 293 7.99 3.47 -30.04
N CYS A 294 6.80 3.81 -29.55
CA CYS A 294 5.67 4.24 -30.38
C CYS A 294 5.82 5.66 -30.91
N MET A 295 6.73 6.46 -30.34
CA MET A 295 7.06 7.81 -30.80
C MET A 295 8.51 8.16 -30.45
N LYS A 296 8.95 9.35 -30.85
CA LYS A 296 10.28 9.89 -30.53
C LYS A 296 10.16 11.27 -29.91
N VAL A 297 11.09 11.61 -29.02
CA VAL A 297 11.27 12.97 -28.54
C VAL A 297 12.64 13.48 -28.99
N ASP A 298 12.63 14.58 -29.74
CA ASP A 298 13.84 15.30 -30.14
C ASP A 298 14.06 16.47 -29.17
N ILE A 299 15.21 16.49 -28.52
CA ILE A 299 15.68 17.56 -27.63
C ILE A 299 16.76 18.34 -28.38
N VAL A 300 16.46 19.60 -28.72
CA VAL A 300 17.22 20.40 -29.69
C VAL A 300 17.67 21.71 -29.06
N THR A 301 18.92 22.11 -29.28
CA THR A 301 19.36 23.48 -29.01
C THR A 301 20.46 23.86 -30.00
N GLY A 302 20.21 24.89 -30.82
CA GLY A 302 21.09 25.23 -31.92
C GLY A 302 21.33 24.05 -32.87
N SER A 303 22.58 23.64 -33.03
CA SER A 303 22.98 22.47 -33.84
C SER A 303 22.98 21.14 -33.08
N PHE A 304 22.82 21.18 -31.75
CA PHE A 304 22.71 19.97 -30.94
C PHE A 304 21.32 19.35 -31.10
N THR A 305 21.26 18.02 -31.26
CA THR A 305 20.01 17.26 -31.28
C THR A 305 20.24 15.91 -30.61
N LYS A 306 19.39 15.60 -29.64
CA LYS A 306 19.29 14.28 -29.02
C LYS A 306 17.91 13.71 -29.29
N THR A 307 17.85 12.57 -29.98
CA THR A 307 16.60 11.84 -30.19
C THR A 307 16.52 10.68 -29.21
N VAL A 308 15.36 10.50 -28.58
CA VAL A 308 15.08 9.44 -27.61
C VAL A 308 13.79 8.73 -28.02
N ASP A 309 13.81 7.40 -27.99
CA ASP A 309 12.60 6.61 -28.22
C ASP A 309 11.67 6.73 -27.01
N VAL A 310 10.38 6.86 -27.29
CA VAL A 310 9.33 7.05 -26.29
C VAL A 310 8.41 5.84 -26.33
N SER A 311 8.05 5.37 -25.15
CA SER A 311 7.11 4.26 -24.99
C SER A 311 5.86 4.74 -24.25
N GLN A 312 4.74 4.07 -24.51
CA GLN A 312 3.57 4.17 -23.65
C GLN A 312 3.93 3.64 -22.25
N LEU A 313 3.42 4.29 -21.20
CA LEU A 313 3.61 3.84 -19.82
C LEU A 313 2.94 2.47 -19.62
N MET A 314 3.67 1.52 -19.04
CA MET A 314 3.18 0.20 -18.69
C MET A 314 3.19 0.05 -17.17
N ILE A 315 2.12 -0.54 -16.61
CA ILE A 315 2.03 -0.96 -15.21
C ILE A 315 1.80 -2.47 -15.24
N GLY A 316 2.84 -3.23 -14.93
CA GLY A 316 2.91 -4.65 -15.28
C GLY A 316 2.70 -4.86 -16.77
N GLU A 317 1.72 -5.69 -17.14
CA GLU A 317 1.33 -5.93 -18.53
C GLU A 317 0.30 -4.93 -19.07
N ASN A 318 -0.21 -4.03 -18.22
CA ASN A 318 -1.27 -3.09 -18.61
C ASN A 318 -0.69 -1.81 -19.21
N SER A 319 -1.16 -1.43 -20.40
CA SER A 319 -0.83 -0.16 -21.02
C SER A 319 -1.70 0.97 -20.47
N VAL A 320 -1.08 2.05 -19.98
CA VAL A 320 -1.81 3.22 -19.50
C VAL A 320 -2.14 4.13 -20.69
N ASP A 321 -3.43 4.26 -21.00
CA ASP A 321 -3.87 5.05 -22.14
C ASP A 321 -3.56 6.54 -22.00
N GLY A 322 -3.00 7.10 -23.06
CA GLY A 322 -2.68 8.51 -23.16
C GLY A 322 -1.52 8.97 -22.29
N VAL A 323 -0.72 8.06 -21.72
CA VAL A 323 0.48 8.42 -20.96
C VAL A 323 1.71 7.82 -21.63
N TYR A 324 2.65 8.68 -21.99
CA TYR A 324 3.90 8.32 -22.65
C TYR A 324 5.08 8.82 -21.83
N THR A 325 6.19 8.09 -21.85
CA THR A 325 7.38 8.42 -21.07
C THR A 325 8.67 8.23 -21.88
N ALA A 326 9.63 9.11 -21.62
CA ALA A 326 10.96 9.08 -22.20
C ALA A 326 12.00 9.35 -21.11
N SER A 327 12.89 8.39 -20.85
CA SER A 327 13.94 8.52 -19.85
C SER A 327 15.31 8.61 -20.52
N PHE A 328 16.07 9.66 -20.21
CA PHE A 328 17.39 9.90 -20.79
C PHE A 328 18.27 10.78 -19.90
N ALA A 329 19.55 10.86 -20.25
CA ALA A 329 20.49 11.81 -19.68
C ALA A 329 21.20 12.56 -20.81
N ILE A 330 21.60 13.81 -20.53
CA ILE A 330 22.49 14.60 -21.38
C ILE A 330 23.74 14.89 -20.55
N ASP A 331 24.90 14.53 -21.11
CA ASP A 331 26.20 14.69 -20.46
C ASP A 331 26.69 16.14 -20.62
N THR A 332 27.19 16.73 -19.55
CA THR A 332 27.82 18.05 -19.57
C THR A 332 29.09 18.10 -20.42
N THR A 333 29.74 16.96 -20.64
CA THR A 333 31.00 16.82 -21.40
C THR A 333 30.78 16.46 -22.86
N ASP A 334 29.53 16.48 -23.34
CA ASP A 334 29.23 16.25 -24.75
C ASP A 334 29.90 17.33 -25.62
N SER A 335 30.83 16.89 -26.48
CA SER A 335 31.59 17.75 -27.38
C SER A 335 30.79 18.25 -28.58
N THR A 336 29.50 17.93 -28.68
CA THR A 336 28.64 18.37 -29.77
C THR A 336 28.38 19.86 -29.65
N ASN A 337 28.67 20.56 -30.75
CA ASN A 337 28.51 22.01 -30.85
C ASN A 337 27.03 22.41 -30.78
N VAL A 338 26.71 23.34 -29.88
CA VAL A 338 25.39 24.02 -29.84
C VAL A 338 25.37 25.12 -30.88
N ASN A 339 26.46 25.88 -31.00
CA ASN A 339 26.69 26.84 -32.07
C ASN A 339 28.13 26.63 -32.61
N PRO A 340 28.58 27.33 -33.66
CA PRO A 340 29.89 27.08 -34.26
C PRO A 340 31.10 27.23 -33.32
N GLU A 341 30.97 27.93 -32.19
CA GLU A 341 32.08 28.28 -31.29
C GLU A 341 31.96 27.63 -29.90
N ASP A 342 30.76 27.26 -29.48
CA ASP A 342 30.43 26.81 -28.12
C ASP A 342 29.80 25.40 -28.13
N THR A 343 30.29 24.57 -27.22
CA THR A 343 29.75 23.24 -26.89
C THR A 343 28.72 23.31 -25.77
N ILE A 344 28.05 22.21 -25.46
CA ILE A 344 27.21 22.11 -24.25
C ILE A 344 28.02 22.50 -23.01
N GLN A 345 29.26 22.02 -22.91
CA GLN A 345 30.13 22.31 -21.77
C GLN A 345 30.36 23.81 -21.56
N ASP A 346 30.58 24.56 -22.64
CA ASP A 346 30.86 26.00 -22.57
C ASP A 346 29.65 26.78 -22.05
N PHE A 347 28.45 26.44 -22.52
CA PHE A 347 27.22 27.02 -22.00
C PHE A 347 26.97 26.66 -20.53
N VAL A 348 27.19 25.40 -20.16
CA VAL A 348 27.05 24.95 -18.77
C VAL A 348 28.02 25.70 -17.85
N LEU A 349 29.27 25.93 -18.28
CA LEU A 349 30.25 26.72 -17.52
C LEU A 349 29.87 28.19 -17.40
N ALA A 350 29.25 28.77 -18.43
CA ALA A 350 28.89 30.18 -18.48
C ALA A 350 27.62 30.52 -17.67
N SER A 351 26.57 29.69 -17.76
CA SER A 351 25.24 29.99 -17.20
C SER A 351 24.74 28.98 -16.17
N GLY A 352 25.35 27.79 -16.07
CA GLY A 352 24.88 26.68 -15.24
C GLY A 352 23.57 26.04 -15.70
N SER A 353 23.02 26.43 -16.86
CA SER A 353 21.81 25.83 -17.43
C SER A 353 21.62 26.15 -18.91
N ILE A 354 20.97 25.26 -19.64
CA ILE A 354 20.65 25.43 -21.07
C ILE A 354 19.17 25.12 -21.28
N THR A 355 18.51 25.90 -22.13
CA THR A 355 17.14 25.64 -22.58
C THR A 355 17.18 24.94 -23.93
N PHE A 356 16.43 23.84 -24.03
CA PHE A 356 16.23 23.05 -25.23
C PHE A 356 14.78 23.18 -25.69
N ASP A 357 14.58 23.10 -27.00
CA ASP A 357 13.28 22.87 -27.60
C ASP A 357 13.01 21.36 -27.64
N GLU A 358 11.79 20.99 -27.29
CA GLU A 358 11.34 19.61 -27.22
C GLU A 358 10.31 19.35 -28.32
N TYR A 359 10.48 18.28 -29.08
CA TYR A 359 9.53 17.88 -30.13
C TYR A 359 9.16 16.41 -30.00
N TRP A 360 7.89 16.14 -29.67
CA TRP A 360 7.33 14.79 -29.66
C TRP A 360 6.79 14.48 -31.05
N ARG A 361 7.39 13.51 -31.73
CA ARG A 361 7.16 13.23 -33.15
C ARG A 361 6.88 11.76 -33.41
N SER A 362 6.28 11.49 -34.57
CA SER A 362 6.16 10.13 -35.11
C SER A 362 7.53 9.50 -35.30
N THR A 363 7.58 8.16 -35.34
CA THR A 363 8.84 7.39 -35.43
C THR A 363 9.65 7.67 -36.71
N ASP A 364 8.98 8.14 -37.77
CA ASP A 364 9.54 8.58 -39.05
C ASP A 364 9.80 10.09 -39.14
N ASN A 365 9.59 10.84 -38.05
CA ASN A 365 9.72 12.29 -37.93
C ASN A 365 8.81 13.11 -38.88
N SER A 366 7.76 12.50 -39.46
CA SER A 366 6.86 13.18 -40.39
C SER A 366 5.81 14.06 -39.71
N ILE A 367 5.38 13.70 -38.49
CA ILE A 367 4.33 14.40 -37.73
C ILE A 367 4.87 14.81 -36.37
N CYS A 368 4.61 16.06 -35.97
CA CYS A 368 4.87 16.55 -34.62
C CYS A 368 3.56 16.60 -33.84
N TYR A 369 3.48 15.87 -32.73
CA TYR A 369 2.29 15.78 -31.87
C TYR A 369 2.27 16.87 -30.81
N HIS A 370 3.43 17.15 -30.20
CA HIS A 370 3.57 18.13 -29.14
C HIS A 370 4.94 18.82 -29.23
N THR A 371 4.99 20.09 -28.82
CA THR A 371 6.22 20.86 -28.71
C THR A 371 6.29 21.51 -27.34
N GLY A 372 7.45 21.43 -26.71
CA GLY A 372 7.70 21.95 -25.38
C GLY A 372 9.04 22.67 -25.30
N SER A 373 9.40 23.04 -24.08
CA SER A 373 10.73 23.55 -23.77
C SER A 373 11.22 22.87 -22.50
N LEU A 374 12.47 22.43 -22.52
CA LEU A 374 13.12 21.75 -21.42
C LEU A 374 14.32 22.57 -20.96
N LYS A 375 14.31 23.03 -19.72
CA LYS A 375 15.48 23.69 -19.12
C LYS A 375 16.28 22.66 -18.32
N ILE A 376 17.49 22.36 -18.77
CA ILE A 376 18.41 21.46 -18.08
C ILE A 376 19.42 22.27 -17.29
N GLN A 377 19.60 21.91 -16.01
CA GLN A 377 20.45 22.64 -15.07
C GLN A 377 21.67 21.81 -14.66
N SER A 378 22.75 22.46 -14.27
CA SER A 378 23.84 21.75 -13.59
C SER A 378 23.35 21.22 -12.24
N PRO A 379 23.72 19.99 -11.87
CA PRO A 379 23.49 19.53 -10.52
C PRO A 379 24.21 20.44 -9.52
N PHE A 380 23.62 20.66 -8.36
CA PHE A 380 24.24 21.47 -7.31
C PHE A 380 25.48 20.75 -6.77
N ARG A 381 26.66 21.31 -7.03
CA ARG A 381 27.96 20.81 -6.54
C ARG A 381 28.56 21.86 -5.61
N THR A 382 28.85 21.46 -4.37
CA THR A 382 29.44 22.35 -3.35
C THR A 382 30.53 21.61 -2.59
N ALA A 383 31.55 22.35 -2.13
CA ALA A 383 32.61 21.82 -1.27
C ALA A 383 32.26 21.90 0.24
N PHE A 384 31.12 22.52 0.58
CA PHE A 384 30.60 22.61 1.94
C PHE A 384 29.58 21.48 2.20
N SER A 385 29.40 21.06 3.45
CA SER A 385 28.26 20.22 3.83
C SER A 385 26.97 20.94 3.44
N SER A 386 26.07 20.25 2.72
CA SER A 386 24.79 20.82 2.30
C SER A 386 24.06 21.45 3.49
N SER A 387 23.68 22.73 3.37
CA SER A 387 22.73 23.33 4.29
C SER A 387 21.31 22.93 3.88
N SER A 388 20.49 22.61 4.86
CA SER A 388 19.05 22.37 4.67
C SER A 388 18.40 23.62 4.09
N ARG A 389 17.58 23.47 3.04
CA ARG A 389 16.72 24.56 2.57
C ARG A 389 15.56 24.75 3.52
N ARG A 390 15.09 25.98 3.66
CA ARG A 390 13.83 26.25 4.36
C ARG A 390 12.66 26.14 3.39
N LEU A 391 12.10 24.93 3.26
CA LEU A 391 10.97 24.67 2.38
C LEU A 391 9.63 24.85 3.10
N ASP A 392 8.61 25.17 2.31
CA ASP A 392 7.22 25.26 2.71
C ASP A 392 6.36 24.57 1.65
N LEU A 393 5.53 23.61 2.08
CA LEU A 393 4.70 22.75 1.24
C LEU A 393 3.25 22.86 1.69
N VAL A 394 2.35 23.17 0.74
CA VAL A 394 0.92 23.33 1.01
C VAL A 394 0.04 22.65 -0.04
N THR A 395 -1.10 22.13 0.38
CA THR A 395 -2.13 21.52 -0.47
C THR A 395 -3.04 22.62 -1.01
N THR A 396 -3.17 22.74 -2.32
CA THR A 396 -3.86 23.90 -2.92
C THR A 396 -5.33 23.67 -3.28
N ASN A 397 -5.76 22.42 -3.41
CA ASN A 397 -7.07 22.07 -3.96
C ASN A 397 -7.93 21.21 -3.02
N ILE A 398 -7.69 21.31 -1.72
CA ILE A 398 -8.46 20.59 -0.71
C ILE A 398 -9.90 21.14 -0.62
N ARG A 399 -10.86 20.23 -0.47
CA ARG A 399 -12.27 20.55 -0.20
C ARG A 399 -12.54 20.32 1.28
N GLU A 400 -13.54 21.02 1.82
CA GLU A 400 -13.96 20.83 3.21
C GLU A 400 -14.48 19.41 3.47
N LYS A 401 -15.06 18.78 2.45
CA LYS A 401 -15.72 17.48 2.56
C LYS A 401 -15.50 16.62 1.31
N TYR A 402 -15.40 15.32 1.54
CA TYR A 402 -15.35 14.27 0.52
C TYR A 402 -16.26 13.11 0.92
N HIS A 403 -16.79 12.41 -0.07
CA HIS A 403 -17.50 11.14 0.14
C HIS A 403 -16.53 9.98 0.26
N THR A 404 -16.89 8.93 0.99
CA THR A 404 -16.09 7.69 1.08
C THR A 404 -15.81 7.04 -0.28
N SER A 405 -16.69 7.22 -1.27
CA SER A 405 -16.49 6.71 -2.64
C SER A 405 -15.56 7.58 -3.50
N ASP A 406 -15.13 8.75 -3.03
CA ASP A 406 -14.37 9.69 -3.85
C ASP A 406 -12.92 9.23 -4.03
N LYS A 407 -12.43 9.38 -5.26
CA LYS A 407 -11.00 9.39 -5.60
C LYS A 407 -10.59 10.81 -5.93
N THR A 408 -9.64 11.35 -5.19
CA THR A 408 -9.22 12.75 -5.34
C THR A 408 -7.73 12.87 -5.60
N ARG A 409 -7.37 13.75 -6.55
CA ARG A 409 -6.00 14.23 -6.73
C ARG A 409 -5.75 15.43 -5.83
N PHE A 410 -4.81 15.33 -4.90
CA PHE A 410 -4.32 16.46 -4.12
C PHE A 410 -3.12 17.08 -4.83
N ARG A 411 -3.16 18.40 -5.04
CA ARG A 411 -2.10 19.21 -5.65
C ARG A 411 -1.31 19.91 -4.55
N LEU A 412 0.02 19.84 -4.67
CA LEU A 412 0.95 20.44 -3.73
C LEU A 412 1.66 21.61 -4.41
N PHE A 413 1.84 22.67 -3.63
CA PHE A 413 2.68 23.80 -3.98
C PHE A 413 3.84 23.87 -2.99
N ALA A 414 5.05 23.72 -3.50
CA ALA A 414 6.28 23.83 -2.73
C ALA A 414 7.01 25.13 -3.07
N ARG A 415 7.57 25.79 -2.06
CA ARG A 415 8.43 26.97 -2.21
C ARG A 415 9.64 26.89 -1.29
N ASP A 416 10.75 27.42 -1.79
CA ASP A 416 11.92 27.72 -0.96
C ASP A 416 11.79 29.14 -0.42
N LEU A 417 11.82 29.27 0.91
CA LEU A 417 11.66 30.55 1.62
C LEU A 417 12.95 31.38 1.62
N GLU A 418 14.11 30.79 1.30
CA GLU A 418 15.40 31.47 1.27
C GLU A 418 15.71 32.10 -0.09
N VAL A 419 14.98 31.70 -1.15
CA VAL A 419 15.19 32.25 -2.49
C VAL A 419 14.71 33.69 -2.54
N GLU A 420 15.66 34.62 -2.61
CA GLU A 420 15.38 36.03 -2.83
C GLU A 420 14.75 36.25 -4.21
N ARG A 421 13.63 36.97 -4.24
CA ARG A 421 12.88 37.26 -5.47
C ARG A 421 12.95 38.73 -5.80
N LYS A 422 13.18 39.02 -7.09
CA LYS A 422 13.16 40.39 -7.59
C LYS A 422 11.75 40.96 -7.44
N ALA A 423 11.64 42.16 -6.87
CA ALA A 423 10.36 42.84 -6.74
C ALA A 423 9.77 43.14 -8.13
N THR A 424 8.57 42.63 -8.40
CA THR A 424 7.83 42.91 -9.63
C THR A 424 6.70 43.91 -9.34
N LYS A 425 6.43 44.80 -10.30
CA LYS A 425 5.31 45.77 -10.20
C LYS A 425 3.94 45.14 -10.44
N LEU A 426 3.91 44.02 -11.16
CA LEU A 426 2.71 43.26 -11.45
C LEU A 426 2.72 41.98 -10.60
N PRO A 427 1.55 41.49 -10.18
CA PRO A 427 1.44 40.19 -9.55
C PRO A 427 1.90 39.12 -10.55
N VAL A 428 2.80 38.24 -10.11
CA VAL A 428 3.31 37.12 -10.90
C VAL A 428 2.93 35.84 -10.16
N SER A 429 2.36 34.87 -10.89
CA SER A 429 2.11 33.53 -10.36
C SER A 429 3.45 32.86 -10.06
N LEU A 430 3.54 32.24 -8.90
CA LEU A 430 4.75 31.54 -8.49
C LEU A 430 4.69 30.12 -9.02
N ASP A 431 5.79 29.67 -9.60
CA ASP A 431 5.97 28.25 -9.90
C ASP A 431 6.32 27.47 -8.65
N SER A 432 5.71 26.29 -8.49
CA SER A 432 6.12 25.32 -7.49
C SER A 432 7.49 24.78 -7.84
N ILE A 433 8.36 24.62 -6.83
CA ILE A 433 9.54 23.77 -6.97
C ILE A 433 9.10 22.30 -6.99
N ILE A 434 9.85 21.45 -7.70
CA ILE A 434 9.64 20.00 -7.71
C ILE A 434 10.74 19.34 -6.88
N LEU A 435 10.32 18.54 -5.92
CA LEU A 435 11.18 17.76 -5.03
C LEU A 435 11.01 16.28 -5.39
N ASN A 436 12.10 15.53 -5.40
CA ASN A 436 12.07 14.14 -5.86
C ASN A 436 11.56 13.17 -4.78
N GLU A 437 11.82 13.46 -3.51
CA GLU A 437 11.53 12.57 -2.39
C GLU A 437 10.62 13.29 -1.39
N VAL A 438 9.33 13.23 -1.69
CA VAL A 438 8.27 13.73 -0.83
C VAL A 438 7.28 12.60 -0.58
N TYR A 439 6.95 12.37 0.68
CA TYR A 439 5.99 11.35 1.11
C TYR A 439 4.85 12.01 1.88
N TYR A 440 3.62 11.56 1.66
CA TYR A 440 2.47 12.06 2.42
C TYR A 440 2.10 11.14 3.59
N ARG A 441 1.46 11.72 4.60
CA ARG A 441 0.85 11.04 5.74
C ARG A 441 -0.50 11.67 6.03
N ILE A 442 -1.47 10.86 6.45
CA ILE A 442 -2.79 11.36 6.86
C ILE A 442 -3.01 11.07 8.34
N LYS A 443 -3.39 12.11 9.10
CA LYS A 443 -3.70 12.03 10.53
C LYS A 443 -5.16 12.39 10.80
N ASP A 444 -5.75 11.78 11.81
CA ASP A 444 -6.99 12.27 12.40
C ASP A 444 -6.74 13.58 13.17
N VAL A 445 -7.56 14.60 12.92
CA VAL A 445 -7.39 15.93 13.52
C VAL A 445 -7.70 15.94 15.01
N LEU A 446 -8.67 15.14 15.47
CA LEU A 446 -9.12 15.15 16.86
C LEU A 446 -8.21 14.34 17.77
N THR A 447 -7.77 13.16 17.32
CA THR A 447 -6.92 12.26 18.13
C THR A 447 -5.44 12.43 17.84
N GLY A 448 -5.06 13.03 16.71
CA GLY A 448 -3.67 13.12 16.26
C GLY A 448 -3.12 11.80 15.72
N ASP A 449 -3.99 10.80 15.54
CA ASP A 449 -3.59 9.45 15.16
C ASP A 449 -3.21 9.39 13.69
N VAL A 450 -2.07 8.75 13.41
CA VAL A 450 -1.64 8.45 12.05
C VAL A 450 -2.50 7.30 11.50
N ILE A 451 -3.25 7.57 10.43
CA ILE A 451 -4.07 6.58 9.72
C ILE A 451 -3.31 6.02 8.52
N VAL A 452 -2.69 6.91 7.74
CA VAL A 452 -1.83 6.54 6.61
C VAL A 452 -0.41 6.97 6.94
N PRO A 453 0.52 6.06 7.30
CA PRO A 453 1.88 6.41 7.68
C PRO A 453 2.75 6.78 6.47
N PHE A 454 3.93 7.34 6.72
CA PHE A 454 4.95 7.47 5.67
C PHE A 454 5.47 6.08 5.28
N LYS A 455 5.36 5.73 3.99
CA LYS A 455 5.84 4.46 3.43
C LYS A 455 7.04 4.74 2.53
N GLN A 456 8.19 5.01 3.16
CA GLN A 456 9.45 5.28 2.46
C GLN A 456 10.08 4.01 1.88
N GLU A 457 9.97 2.89 2.62
CA GLU A 457 10.63 1.62 2.28
C GLU A 457 10.22 1.07 0.91
N ASN A 458 8.95 1.22 0.54
CA ASN A 458 8.39 0.77 -0.74
C ASN A 458 7.78 1.90 -1.58
N ASN A 459 8.07 3.16 -1.25
CA ASN A 459 7.46 4.33 -1.89
C ASN A 459 5.91 4.38 -1.90
N GLY A 460 5.26 3.63 -1.02
CA GLY A 460 3.79 3.55 -0.93
C GLY A 460 3.08 4.89 -0.76
N THR A 461 3.71 5.90 -0.17
CA THR A 461 3.12 7.25 -0.04
C THR A 461 3.92 8.33 -0.73
N ARG A 462 4.75 7.97 -1.71
CA ARG A 462 5.53 8.93 -2.49
C ARG A 462 4.62 9.78 -3.38
N VAL A 463 4.90 11.07 -3.42
CA VAL A 463 4.18 12.06 -4.22
C VAL A 463 4.71 12.04 -5.65
N SER A 464 3.82 12.16 -6.64
CA SER A 464 4.14 12.29 -8.06
C SER A 464 4.43 13.74 -8.44
N SER A 465 5.03 13.96 -9.61
CA SER A 465 5.29 15.28 -10.18
C SER A 465 4.80 15.39 -11.62
N ASP A 466 4.41 16.59 -12.03
CA ASP A 466 4.18 16.99 -13.41
C ASP A 466 4.63 18.46 -13.62
N VAL A 467 4.43 18.98 -14.83
CA VAL A 467 4.80 20.35 -15.19
C VAL A 467 4.14 21.43 -14.31
N ASP A 468 3.00 21.15 -13.69
CA ASP A 468 2.30 22.12 -12.85
C ASP A 468 2.78 22.10 -11.41
N GLY A 469 3.22 20.94 -10.91
CA GLY A 469 3.65 20.78 -9.53
C GLY A 469 3.70 19.32 -9.07
N MET A 470 3.72 19.15 -7.76
CA MET A 470 3.64 17.83 -7.14
C MET A 470 2.18 17.46 -6.85
N PHE A 471 1.86 16.17 -6.86
CA PHE A 471 0.51 15.69 -6.60
C PHE A 471 0.48 14.23 -6.14
N PHE A 472 -0.59 13.83 -5.45
CA PHE A 472 -0.88 12.42 -5.22
C PHE A 472 -2.37 12.15 -5.37
N ASP A 473 -2.70 10.93 -5.80
CA ASP A 473 -4.07 10.45 -5.88
C ASP A 473 -4.38 9.64 -4.63
N PHE A 474 -5.56 9.84 -4.05
CA PHE A 474 -5.96 9.17 -2.81
C PHE A 474 -7.43 8.74 -2.86
N TYR A 475 -7.70 7.56 -2.31
CA TYR A 475 -9.03 6.97 -2.22
C TYR A 475 -9.59 7.18 -0.82
N MET A 476 -10.71 7.89 -0.71
CA MET A 476 -11.30 8.24 0.57
C MET A 476 -11.86 7.04 1.33
N SER A 477 -12.08 5.92 0.64
CA SER A 477 -12.50 4.65 1.24
C SER A 477 -11.50 4.10 2.26
N ALA A 478 -10.24 4.49 2.16
CA ALA A 478 -9.22 4.12 3.15
C ALA A 478 -9.37 4.86 4.49
N LEU A 479 -10.25 5.87 4.58
CA LEU A 479 -10.45 6.67 5.78
C LEU A 479 -11.83 6.40 6.38
N PRO A 480 -11.92 6.15 7.71
CA PRO A 480 -13.21 6.05 8.39
C PRO A 480 -14.08 7.30 8.17
N SER A 481 -15.37 7.10 7.90
CA SER A 481 -16.32 8.21 7.71
C SER A 481 -16.65 8.92 9.03
N GLY A 482 -17.16 10.14 8.91
CA GLY A 482 -17.63 10.98 10.01
C GLY A 482 -16.53 11.77 10.73
N ARG A 483 -15.25 11.56 10.37
CA ARG A 483 -14.07 12.16 11.03
C ARG A 483 -13.37 13.19 10.14
N SER A 484 -12.53 14.01 10.76
CA SER A 484 -11.72 15.04 10.09
C SER A 484 -10.26 14.66 10.07
N TYR A 485 -9.62 14.90 8.93
CA TYR A 485 -8.27 14.48 8.63
C TYR A 485 -7.40 15.66 8.18
N THR A 486 -6.10 15.52 8.39
CA THR A 486 -5.09 16.44 7.90
C THR A 486 -3.94 15.71 7.22
N VAL A 487 -3.24 16.40 6.32
CA VAL A 487 -2.13 15.86 5.53
C VAL A 487 -0.82 16.48 5.99
N ASP A 488 0.18 15.64 6.25
CA ASP A 488 1.56 16.08 6.47
C ASP A 488 2.46 15.55 5.36
N TYR A 489 3.60 16.21 5.18
CA TYR A 489 4.61 15.84 4.20
C TYR A 489 5.95 15.58 4.86
N LEU A 490 6.56 14.46 4.50
CA LEU A 490 7.96 14.21 4.75
C LEU A 490 8.74 14.60 3.51
N VAL A 491 9.79 15.39 3.68
CA VAL A 491 10.67 15.81 2.59
C VAL A 491 12.08 15.33 2.89
N LEU A 492 12.68 14.64 1.93
CA LEU A 492 14.11 14.33 1.91
C LEU A 492 14.75 15.23 0.85
N ASP A 493 15.56 16.19 1.30
CA ASP A 493 16.31 17.10 0.41
C ASP A 493 17.74 17.23 0.93
N ARG A 494 18.72 16.99 0.05
CA ARG A 494 20.16 17.10 0.34
C ARG A 494 20.60 16.28 1.56
N ASP A 495 20.12 15.04 1.66
CA ASP A 495 20.36 14.10 2.77
C ASP A 495 19.83 14.58 4.14
N VAL A 496 18.90 15.55 4.14
CA VAL A 496 18.20 16.01 5.35
C VAL A 496 16.72 15.70 5.25
N GLU A 497 16.23 14.98 6.25
CA GLU A 497 14.82 14.64 6.42
C GLU A 497 14.14 15.63 7.36
N TYR A 498 12.97 16.14 6.97
CA TYR A 498 12.13 16.95 7.84
C TYR A 498 10.66 16.82 7.48
N ILE A 499 9.80 17.03 8.49
CA ILE A 499 8.35 16.94 8.37
C ILE A 499 7.76 18.35 8.30
N ILE A 500 6.91 18.58 7.31
CA ILE A 500 6.09 19.78 7.16
C ILE A 500 4.64 19.40 7.47
N GLU A 501 4.06 20.02 8.49
CA GLU A 501 2.66 19.86 8.84
C GLU A 501 1.82 20.92 8.10
N ASP A 502 0.98 20.48 7.17
CA ASP A 502 0.07 21.38 6.46
C ASP A 502 -1.22 21.57 7.26
N SER A 503 -1.13 22.44 8.27
CA SER A 503 -2.27 22.79 9.13
C SER A 503 -3.50 23.32 8.35
N GLY A 504 -3.31 23.81 7.12
CA GLY A 504 -4.38 24.28 6.24
C GLY A 504 -5.08 23.16 5.45
N ALA A 505 -4.42 22.01 5.29
CA ALA A 505 -5.00 20.84 4.64
C ALA A 505 -5.87 20.03 5.59
N GLN A 506 -7.04 20.57 5.96
CA GLN A 506 -8.05 19.84 6.75
C GLN A 506 -9.29 19.54 5.92
N PHE A 507 -9.78 18.31 6.01
CA PHE A 507 -10.99 17.86 5.33
C PHE A 507 -11.77 16.84 6.14
N ARG A 508 -13.05 16.68 5.85
CA ARG A 508 -13.92 15.66 6.46
C ARG A 508 -14.27 14.59 5.43
N VAL A 509 -14.34 13.34 5.87
CA VAL A 509 -14.89 12.24 5.07
C VAL A 509 -16.30 11.93 5.58
N GLU A 510 -17.30 11.90 4.71
CA GLU A 510 -18.71 11.63 5.02
C GLU A 510 -19.23 10.37 4.31
#